data_AF-A0A2J7V934-F1
#
_entry.id   AF-A0A2J7V934-F1
#
_cell.length_a   1.000
_cell.length_b   1.000
_cell.length_c   1.000
_cell.angle_alpha   90.00
_cell.angle_beta   90.00
_cell.angle_gamma   90.00
#
_symmetry.space_group_name_H-M   'P 1'
#
loop_
_entity.id
_entity.type
_entity.pdbx_description
1 polymer ?
#
loop_
_entity_poly.entity_id
_entity_poly.type
_entity_poly.pdbx_seq_one_letter_code
_entity_poly.pdbx_strand_id
1 'polypeptide(L)'
;MDSLIAASARVLAAGDALGALKRVALRDDPPALALRGIAMAQLGEHARARELLRSAARGFGVHEQLARARCIVAEAEVALAMRDLGGSPHLLAAASATLEARGDRANALQARLIAARRLLLLGRLEEAAAALAHLDARGQPPSLEAVAALTTAELALRSLRIDAAREALARADDAAHRARVPALIAEVGETRSLLDRPAARRLRAGGEQPLRLGEVAALLNSGALVVDACRRGLGFDAQWRPLARRPVLFALARALAEAWPGDVDREALIACAFRTRDPDETHRARLRVEIGRLRALVTALARIEATGRGFALRPRDERTVVVLAPPIDGEQASLAALLSDGAAWSTSALALALGASQRTVQRALAELEAEGRVRSIGRARAQRWLSPPLAGFTTILLLPAALALD
;
A
#
# COMPACT_ATOMS: atom_id res chain seq x y z
N MET A 1 -8.37 36.20 19.85
CA MET A 1 -7.39 35.55 18.94
C MET A 1 -6.62 36.67 18.24
N ASP A 2 -5.30 36.60 18.24
CA ASP A 2 -4.42 37.59 17.59
C ASP A 2 -4.73 37.73 16.09
N SER A 3 -4.89 38.96 15.60
CA SER A 3 -5.28 39.25 14.20
C SER A 3 -4.27 38.70 13.19
N LEU A 4 -2.97 38.67 13.54
CA LEU A 4 -1.91 38.14 12.67
C LEU A 4 -1.99 36.62 12.56
N ILE A 5 -2.30 35.91 13.65
CA ILE A 5 -2.51 34.45 13.64
C ILE A 5 -3.72 34.11 12.78
N ALA A 6 -4.84 34.83 12.94
CA ALA A 6 -6.06 34.59 12.16
C ALA A 6 -5.87 34.91 10.66
N ALA A 7 -5.10 35.95 10.32
CA ALA A 7 -4.75 36.24 8.93
C ALA A 7 -3.83 35.16 8.33
N SER A 8 -2.83 34.73 9.09
CA SER A 8 -1.88 33.69 8.66
C SER A 8 -2.57 32.35 8.44
N ALA A 9 -3.49 31.96 9.33
CA ALA A 9 -4.28 30.74 9.19
C ALA A 9 -5.14 30.75 7.92
N ARG A 10 -5.77 31.89 7.57
CA ARG A 10 -6.58 32.02 6.34
C ARG A 10 -5.74 31.88 5.08
N VAL A 11 -4.59 32.53 5.05
CA VAL A 11 -3.67 32.48 3.90
C VAL A 11 -3.09 31.07 3.74
N LEU A 12 -2.79 30.40 4.85
CA LEU A 12 -2.31 29.01 4.85
C LEU A 12 -3.38 28.01 4.39
N ALA A 13 -4.65 28.23 4.76
CA ALA A 13 -5.78 27.44 4.29
C ALA A 13 -6.01 27.60 2.77
N ALA A 14 -5.58 28.73 2.19
CA ALA A 14 -5.58 28.96 0.74
C ALA A 14 -4.31 28.43 0.04
N GLY A 15 -3.37 27.81 0.78
CA GLY A 15 -2.14 27.23 0.22
C GLY A 15 -0.95 28.19 0.09
N ASP A 16 -1.05 29.44 0.57
CA ASP A 16 0.07 30.40 0.54
C ASP A 16 0.95 30.26 1.80
N ALA A 17 1.76 29.20 1.82
CA ALA A 17 2.69 28.91 2.90
C ALA A 17 3.71 30.04 3.14
N LEU A 18 4.23 30.64 2.07
CA LEU A 18 5.23 31.72 2.16
C LEU A 18 4.62 33.00 2.74
N GLY A 19 3.39 33.36 2.33
CA GLY A 19 2.65 34.47 2.92
C GLY A 19 2.34 34.25 4.39
N ALA A 20 2.00 33.03 4.81
CA ALA A 20 1.85 32.71 6.23
C ALA A 20 3.18 32.91 6.98
N LEU A 21 4.29 32.35 6.47
CA LEU A 21 5.61 32.48 7.10
C LEU A 21 6.05 33.95 7.26
N LYS A 22 5.82 34.81 6.26
CA LYS A 22 6.12 36.26 6.35
C LYS A 22 5.48 36.94 7.57
N ARG A 23 4.35 36.42 8.06
CA ARG A 23 3.59 37.01 9.18
C ARG A 23 3.97 36.43 10.54
N VAL A 24 4.45 35.18 10.61
CA VAL A 24 4.70 34.47 11.87
C VAL A 24 6.14 34.00 12.07
N ALA A 25 7.06 34.25 11.13
CA ALA A 25 8.44 33.73 11.15
C ALA A 25 9.19 34.01 12.47
N LEU A 26 9.04 35.20 13.04
CA LEU A 26 9.80 35.68 14.20
C LEU A 26 9.11 35.41 15.55
N ARG A 27 8.00 34.67 15.56
CA ARG A 27 7.18 34.46 16.76
C ARG A 27 7.29 33.04 17.28
N ASP A 28 7.64 32.89 18.55
CA ASP A 28 7.84 31.60 19.21
C ASP A 28 6.70 31.18 20.14
N ASP A 29 5.58 31.90 20.13
CA ASP A 29 4.37 31.46 20.83
C ASP A 29 3.73 30.20 20.18
N PRO A 30 2.99 29.37 20.94
CA PRO A 30 2.47 28.09 20.44
C PRO A 30 1.60 28.20 19.17
N PRO A 31 0.66 29.17 19.04
CA PRO A 31 -0.05 29.41 17.78
C PRO A 31 0.86 29.69 16.58
N ALA A 32 1.87 30.54 16.75
CA ALA A 32 2.83 30.85 15.68
C ALA A 32 3.68 29.63 15.30
N LEU A 33 4.13 28.84 16.28
CA LEU A 33 4.83 27.56 16.04
C LEU A 33 3.97 26.58 15.25
N ALA A 34 2.68 26.46 15.59
CA ALA A 34 1.77 25.57 14.88
C ALA A 34 1.61 25.97 13.41
N LEU A 35 1.39 27.27 13.13
CA LEU A 35 1.25 27.78 11.77
C LEU A 35 2.54 27.65 10.95
N ARG A 36 3.70 27.93 11.56
CA ARG A 36 5.01 27.68 10.91
C ARG A 36 5.19 26.20 10.60
N GLY A 37 4.81 25.32 11.52
CA GLY A 37 4.85 23.87 11.30
C GLY A 37 4.03 23.41 10.10
N ILE A 38 2.78 23.87 9.99
CA ILE A 38 1.91 23.54 8.85
C ILE A 38 2.46 24.13 7.55
N ALA A 39 2.96 25.37 7.55
CA ALA A 39 3.58 25.99 6.37
C ALA A 39 4.82 25.23 5.90
N MET A 40 5.70 24.82 6.82
CA MET A 40 6.86 23.98 6.50
C MET A 40 6.43 22.63 5.90
N ALA A 41 5.35 22.03 6.40
CA ALA A 41 4.82 20.79 5.84
C ALA A 41 4.34 20.96 4.39
N GLN A 42 3.65 22.06 4.07
CA GLN A 42 3.21 22.38 2.70
C GLN A 42 4.39 22.62 1.74
N LEU A 43 5.55 23.03 2.26
CA LEU A 43 6.79 23.21 1.50
C LEU A 43 7.65 21.93 1.40
N GLY A 44 7.21 20.82 2.00
CA GLY A 44 7.97 19.55 2.01
C GLY A 44 9.01 19.43 3.12
N GLU A 45 9.14 20.43 4.00
CA GLU A 45 10.08 20.47 5.13
C GLU A 45 9.53 19.69 6.34
N HIS A 46 9.24 18.40 6.14
CA HIS A 46 8.48 17.59 7.09
C HIS A 46 9.17 17.38 8.44
N ALA A 47 10.49 17.18 8.46
CA ALA A 47 11.24 17.00 9.71
C ALA A 47 11.10 18.23 10.60
N ARG A 48 11.30 19.42 10.02
CA ARG A 48 11.16 20.69 10.74
C ARG A 48 9.72 20.98 11.14
N ALA A 49 8.77 20.71 10.25
CA ALA A 49 7.35 20.83 10.54
C ALA A 49 6.95 20.05 11.80
N ARG A 50 7.39 18.80 11.89
CA ARG A 50 7.11 17.92 13.03
C ARG A 50 7.64 18.46 14.35
N GLU A 51 8.87 18.97 14.36
CA GLU A 51 9.48 19.59 15.56
C GLU A 51 8.68 20.80 16.05
N LEU A 52 8.27 21.66 15.11
CA LEU A 52 7.49 22.86 15.41
C LEU A 52 6.11 22.50 15.97
N LEU A 53 5.41 21.53 15.35
CA LEU A 53 4.10 21.06 15.80
C LEU A 53 4.14 20.42 17.19
N ARG A 54 5.19 19.63 17.49
CA ARG A 54 5.39 19.06 18.82
C ARG A 54 5.68 20.12 19.88
N SER A 55 6.47 21.13 19.52
CA SER A 55 6.77 22.24 20.43
C SER A 55 5.53 23.10 20.67
N ALA A 56 4.73 23.37 19.64
CA ALA A 56 3.44 24.03 19.78
C ALA A 56 2.50 23.25 20.70
N ALA A 57 2.31 21.94 20.45
CA ALA A 57 1.44 21.09 21.26
C ALA A 57 1.83 21.09 22.75
N ARG A 58 3.14 21.09 23.06
CA ARG A 58 3.67 21.18 24.43
C ARG A 58 3.49 22.56 25.07
N GLY A 59 3.51 23.62 24.26
CA GLY A 59 3.38 24.99 24.74
C GLY A 59 1.95 25.44 25.07
N PHE A 60 0.92 24.78 24.50
CA PHE A 60 -0.48 25.08 24.82
C PHE A 60 -0.84 24.66 26.26
N GLY A 61 -1.57 25.51 26.98
CA GLY A 61 -2.00 25.27 28.36
C GLY A 61 -3.15 24.25 28.50
N VAL A 62 -3.53 23.95 29.74
CA VAL A 62 -4.60 22.96 30.07
C VAL A 62 -5.98 23.34 29.55
N HIS A 63 -6.25 24.64 29.36
CA HIS A 63 -7.51 25.15 28.81
C HIS A 63 -7.52 25.21 27.28
N GLU A 64 -6.36 25.06 26.63
CA GLU A 64 -6.18 25.17 25.18
C GLU A 64 -6.20 23.80 24.49
N GLN A 65 -7.01 22.88 25.01
CA GLN A 65 -7.10 21.48 24.55
C GLN A 65 -7.44 21.38 23.05
N LEU A 66 -8.26 22.30 22.54
CA LEU A 66 -8.62 22.34 21.12
C LEU A 66 -7.38 22.64 20.24
N ALA A 67 -6.58 23.64 20.60
CA ALA A 67 -5.39 24.01 19.84
C ALA A 67 -4.31 22.91 19.92
N ARG A 68 -4.17 22.28 21.09
CA ARG A 68 -3.30 21.12 21.28
C ARG A 68 -3.73 19.94 20.40
N ALA A 69 -5.02 19.61 20.37
CA ALA A 69 -5.55 18.52 19.55
C ALA A 69 -5.32 18.76 18.04
N ARG A 70 -5.52 20.00 17.56
CA ARG A 70 -5.18 20.38 16.17
C ARG A 70 -3.71 20.15 15.84
N CYS A 71 -2.79 20.48 16.76
CA CYS A 71 -1.36 20.23 16.56
C CYS A 71 -1.04 18.73 16.50
N ILE A 72 -1.72 17.89 17.29
CA ILE A 72 -1.56 16.43 17.23
C ILE A 72 -2.03 15.90 15.88
N VAL A 73 -3.18 16.36 15.36
CA VAL A 73 -3.68 15.96 14.03
C VAL A 73 -2.73 16.40 12.92
N ALA A 74 -2.24 17.64 12.96
CA ALA A 74 -1.26 18.13 12.00
C ALA A 74 0.08 17.36 12.07
N GLU A 75 0.55 17.01 13.28
CA GLU A 75 1.75 16.20 13.46
C GLU A 75 1.59 14.78 12.90
N ALA A 76 0.39 14.19 13.06
CA ALA A 76 0.07 12.88 12.52
C ALA A 76 0.03 12.87 10.99
N GLU A 77 -0.48 13.92 10.34
CA GLU A 77 -0.41 14.08 8.88
C GLU A 77 1.05 14.14 8.40
N VAL A 78 1.88 14.94 9.08
CA VAL A 78 3.32 15.03 8.75
C VAL A 78 4.01 13.68 8.96
N ALA A 79 3.71 12.96 10.04
CA ALA A 79 4.26 11.63 10.28
C ALA A 79 3.86 10.63 9.18
N LEU A 80 2.63 10.69 8.69
CA LEU A 80 2.13 9.87 7.59
C LEU A 80 2.87 10.18 6.27
N ALA A 81 3.09 11.46 5.96
CA ALA A 81 3.87 11.90 4.80
C ALA A 81 5.33 11.43 4.87
N MET A 82 5.93 11.46 6.07
CA MET A 82 7.28 10.95 6.32
C MET A 82 7.38 9.41 6.39
N ARG A 83 6.27 8.71 6.18
CA ARG A 83 6.16 7.24 6.38
C ARG A 83 6.68 6.80 7.75
N ASP A 84 6.50 7.63 8.79
CA ASP A 84 6.78 7.26 10.17
C ASP A 84 5.52 6.67 10.82
N LEU A 85 5.34 5.37 10.61
CA LEU A 85 4.13 4.66 11.01
C LEU A 85 4.19 4.15 12.45
N GLY A 86 5.26 4.42 13.20
CA GLY A 86 5.46 3.96 14.58
C GLY A 86 4.76 4.79 15.66
N GLY A 87 4.11 5.90 15.30
CA GLY A 87 3.38 6.76 16.23
C GLY A 87 2.18 6.06 16.91
N SER A 88 1.73 6.61 18.04
CA SER A 88 0.64 6.04 18.85
C SER A 88 -0.74 6.32 18.24
N PRO A 89 -1.49 5.30 17.76
CA PRO A 89 -2.84 5.49 17.22
C PRO A 89 -3.82 6.02 18.28
N HIS A 90 -3.59 5.67 19.55
CA HIS A 90 -4.40 6.13 20.67
C HIS A 90 -4.37 7.65 20.86
N LEU A 91 -3.20 8.29 20.67
CA LEU A 91 -3.09 9.75 20.78
C LEU A 91 -3.91 10.46 19.71
N LEU A 92 -3.90 9.95 18.48
CA LEU A 92 -4.69 10.51 17.38
C LEU A 92 -6.20 10.31 17.61
N ALA A 93 -6.60 9.13 18.11
CA ALA A 93 -7.99 8.86 18.47
C ALA A 93 -8.48 9.79 19.59
N ALA A 94 -7.69 10.00 20.64
CA ALA A 94 -8.02 10.92 21.73
C ALA A 94 -8.12 12.38 21.26
N ALA A 95 -7.20 12.82 20.37
CA ALA A 95 -7.27 14.13 19.75
C ALA A 95 -8.55 14.29 18.90
N SER A 96 -8.90 13.27 18.09
CA SER A 96 -10.13 13.24 17.32
C SER A 96 -11.37 13.38 18.20
N ALA A 97 -11.46 12.62 19.30
CA ALA A 97 -12.58 12.69 20.23
C ALA A 97 -12.69 14.07 20.90
N THR A 98 -11.55 14.68 21.25
CA THR A 98 -11.50 16.03 21.81
C THR A 98 -12.00 17.07 20.81
N LEU A 99 -11.61 16.95 19.53
CA LEU A 99 -12.04 17.86 18.47
C LEU A 99 -13.55 17.75 18.22
N GLU A 100 -14.08 16.54 18.13
CA GLU A 100 -15.51 16.27 17.96
C GLU A 100 -16.33 16.84 19.12
N ALA A 101 -15.93 16.58 20.36
CA ALA A 101 -16.60 17.09 21.56
C ALA A 101 -16.62 18.62 21.65
N ARG A 102 -15.70 19.30 20.95
CA ARG A 102 -15.59 20.76 20.89
C ARG A 102 -16.18 21.34 19.59
N GLY A 103 -16.83 20.53 18.76
CA GLY A 103 -17.48 20.95 17.51
C GLY A 103 -16.55 21.16 16.32
N ASP A 104 -15.27 20.80 16.42
CA ASP A 104 -14.29 20.91 15.33
C ASP A 104 -14.31 19.65 14.44
N ARG A 105 -15.44 19.47 13.76
CA ARG A 105 -15.74 18.27 12.96
C ARG A 105 -14.76 18.07 11.80
N ALA A 106 -14.28 19.15 11.20
CA ALA A 106 -13.34 19.07 10.07
C ALA A 106 -12.00 18.44 10.50
N ASN A 107 -11.41 18.92 11.61
CA ASN A 107 -10.16 18.34 12.11
C ASN A 107 -10.37 16.93 12.73
N ALA A 108 -11.55 16.66 13.31
CA ALA A 108 -11.90 15.31 13.77
C ALA A 108 -12.00 14.32 12.59
N LEU A 109 -12.62 14.73 11.48
CA LEU A 109 -12.64 13.92 10.26
C LEU A 109 -11.24 13.75 9.65
N GLN A 110 -10.42 14.80 9.60
CA GLN A 110 -9.02 14.69 9.16
C GLN A 110 -8.26 13.65 9.99
N ALA A 111 -8.41 13.65 11.32
CA ALA A 111 -7.77 12.67 12.20
C ALA A 111 -8.18 11.23 11.86
N ARG A 112 -9.47 11.00 11.57
CA ARG A 112 -9.97 9.68 11.17
C ARG A 112 -9.48 9.26 9.78
N LEU A 113 -9.38 10.20 8.84
CA LEU A 113 -8.80 9.95 7.51
C LEU A 113 -7.31 9.62 7.57
N ILE A 114 -6.54 10.29 8.42
CA ILE A 114 -5.13 9.94 8.69
C ILE A 114 -5.02 8.51 9.20
N ALA A 115 -5.90 8.12 10.13
CA ALA A 115 -5.93 6.76 10.66
C ALA A 115 -6.24 5.72 9.56
N ALA A 116 -7.23 5.99 8.70
CA ALA A 116 -7.58 5.12 7.57
C ALA A 116 -6.42 5.01 6.55
N ARG A 117 -5.80 6.13 6.16
CA ARG A 117 -4.64 6.14 5.25
C ARG A 117 -3.44 5.39 5.84
N ARG A 118 -3.22 5.49 7.16
CA ARG A 118 -2.20 4.69 7.85
C ARG A 118 -2.50 3.19 7.74
N LEU A 119 -3.75 2.77 7.92
CA LEU A 119 -4.15 1.37 7.77
C LEU A 119 -3.93 0.87 6.34
N LEU A 120 -4.24 1.70 5.34
CA LEU A 120 -3.93 1.39 3.95
C LEU A 120 -2.41 1.21 3.76
N LEU A 121 -1.56 2.17 4.16
CA LEU A 121 -0.10 2.02 4.04
C LEU A 121 0.46 0.75 4.69
N LEU A 122 -0.17 0.28 5.77
CA LEU A 122 0.20 -0.96 6.46
C LEU A 122 -0.39 -2.24 5.84
N GLY A 123 -1.24 -2.12 4.82
CA GLY A 123 -1.90 -3.28 4.22
C GLY A 123 -3.04 -3.86 5.05
N ARG A 124 -3.69 -3.06 5.90
CA ARG A 124 -4.80 -3.51 6.75
C ARG A 124 -6.13 -3.09 6.10
N LEU A 125 -6.46 -3.70 4.97
CA LEU A 125 -7.58 -3.26 4.11
C LEU A 125 -8.95 -3.39 4.79
N GLU A 126 -9.21 -4.49 5.51
CA GLU A 126 -10.47 -4.67 6.24
C GLU A 126 -10.66 -3.63 7.34
N GLU A 127 -9.61 -3.34 8.10
CA GLU A 127 -9.66 -2.29 9.12
C GLU A 127 -9.80 -0.90 8.51
N ALA A 128 -9.16 -0.65 7.37
CA ALA A 128 -9.36 0.59 6.62
C ALA A 128 -10.80 0.71 6.11
N ALA A 129 -11.39 -0.38 5.61
CA ALA A 129 -12.78 -0.43 5.17
C ALA A 129 -13.74 -0.14 6.33
N ALA A 130 -13.55 -0.77 7.48
CA ALA A 130 -14.31 -0.51 8.70
C ALA A 130 -14.17 0.95 9.16
N ALA A 131 -12.94 1.50 9.15
CA ALA A 131 -12.71 2.88 9.52
C ALA A 131 -13.41 3.87 8.56
N LEU A 132 -13.39 3.60 7.26
CA LEU A 132 -14.03 4.44 6.24
C LEU A 132 -15.56 4.36 6.25
N ALA A 133 -16.14 3.20 6.58
CA ALA A 133 -17.59 2.99 6.60
C ALA A 133 -18.33 3.93 7.58
N HIS A 134 -17.63 4.42 8.61
CA HIS A 134 -18.17 5.32 9.63
C HIS A 134 -17.84 6.81 9.39
N LEU A 135 -17.25 7.15 8.24
CA LEU A 135 -16.93 8.54 7.91
C LEU A 135 -18.07 9.20 7.16
N ASP A 136 -18.51 10.36 7.66
CA ASP A 136 -19.38 11.27 6.93
C ASP A 136 -18.59 12.52 6.54
N ALA A 137 -18.33 12.64 5.23
CA ALA A 137 -17.66 13.80 4.65
C ALA A 137 -18.65 14.87 4.14
N ARG A 138 -19.97 14.66 4.25
CA ARG A 138 -20.96 15.60 3.70
C ARG A 138 -20.90 16.94 4.42
N GLY A 139 -20.89 18.01 3.64
CA GLY A 139 -20.87 19.39 4.16
C GLY A 139 -19.53 19.80 4.77
N GLN A 140 -18.47 19.02 4.55
CA GLN A 140 -17.11 19.34 4.94
C GLN A 140 -16.42 20.20 3.87
N PRO A 141 -15.27 20.83 4.17
CA PRO A 141 -14.51 21.56 3.16
C PRO A 141 -14.21 20.67 1.93
N PRO A 142 -14.30 21.18 0.68
CA PRO A 142 -14.09 20.36 -0.52
C PRO A 142 -12.75 19.62 -0.56
N SER A 143 -11.70 20.18 0.05
CA SER A 143 -10.40 19.49 0.18
C SER A 143 -10.50 18.21 1.00
N LEU A 144 -11.31 18.21 2.06
CA LEU A 144 -11.51 17.06 2.94
C LEU A 144 -12.41 16.01 2.28
N GLU A 145 -13.42 16.45 1.53
CA GLU A 145 -14.24 15.57 0.68
C GLU A 145 -13.37 14.83 -0.36
N ALA A 146 -12.46 15.56 -1.01
CA ALA A 146 -11.53 15.00 -1.98
C ALA A 146 -10.57 13.98 -1.34
N VAL A 147 -9.99 14.28 -0.18
CA VAL A 147 -9.13 13.33 0.55
C VAL A 147 -9.90 12.07 0.98
N ALA A 148 -11.15 12.22 1.44
CA ALA A 148 -12.00 11.07 1.77
C ALA A 148 -12.30 10.20 0.55
N ALA A 149 -12.65 10.83 -0.57
CA ALA A 149 -12.91 10.14 -1.84
C ALA A 149 -11.64 9.47 -2.40
N LEU A 150 -10.47 10.10 -2.32
CA LEU A 150 -9.17 9.49 -2.67
C LEU A 150 -8.85 8.27 -1.80
N THR A 151 -9.04 8.38 -0.49
CA THR A 151 -8.81 7.26 0.44
C THR A 151 -9.74 6.09 0.14
N THR A 152 -11.00 6.38 -0.24
CA THR A 152 -11.96 5.36 -0.69
C THR A 152 -11.55 4.73 -2.02
N ALA A 153 -11.03 5.53 -2.96
CA ALA A 153 -10.52 5.05 -4.23
C ALA A 153 -9.32 4.12 -4.05
N GLU A 154 -8.35 4.49 -3.20
CA GLU A 154 -7.18 3.64 -2.91
C GLU A 154 -7.62 2.29 -2.34
N LEU A 155 -8.53 2.28 -1.35
CA LEU A 155 -9.09 1.03 -0.82
C LEU A 155 -9.74 0.20 -1.94
N ALA A 156 -10.58 0.82 -2.77
CA ALA A 156 -11.27 0.11 -3.84
C ALA A 156 -10.30 -0.47 -4.89
N LEU A 157 -9.25 0.27 -5.27
CA LEU A 157 -8.20 -0.22 -6.18
C LEU A 157 -7.47 -1.43 -5.58
N ARG A 158 -7.09 -1.36 -4.30
CA ARG A 158 -6.36 -2.43 -3.60
C ARG A 158 -7.21 -3.66 -3.32
N SER A 159 -8.54 -3.49 -3.25
CA SER A 159 -9.52 -4.58 -3.20
C SER A 159 -9.98 -5.05 -4.59
N LEU A 160 -9.40 -4.54 -5.70
CA LEU A 160 -9.81 -4.82 -7.07
C LEU A 160 -11.30 -4.57 -7.39
N ARG A 161 -11.93 -3.64 -6.66
CA ARG A 161 -13.30 -3.15 -6.93
C ARG A 161 -13.24 -1.97 -7.90
N ILE A 162 -13.02 -2.27 -9.18
CA ILE A 162 -12.63 -1.30 -10.20
C ILE A 162 -13.70 -0.22 -10.44
N ASP A 163 -14.97 -0.59 -10.49
CA ASP A 163 -16.04 0.40 -10.71
C ASP A 163 -16.19 1.34 -9.50
N ALA A 164 -16.15 0.79 -8.28
CA ALA A 164 -16.15 1.59 -7.06
C ALA A 164 -14.95 2.54 -6.98
N ALA A 165 -13.78 2.12 -7.47
CA ALA A 165 -12.59 2.97 -7.56
C ALA A 165 -12.81 4.12 -8.55
N ARG A 166 -13.37 3.85 -9.74
CA ARG A 166 -13.68 4.87 -10.76
C ARG A 166 -14.67 5.91 -10.24
N GLU A 167 -15.73 5.47 -9.58
CA GLU A 167 -16.72 6.37 -8.97
C GLU A 167 -16.11 7.23 -7.87
N ALA A 168 -15.29 6.63 -7.00
CA ALA A 168 -14.59 7.37 -5.94
C ALA A 168 -13.60 8.39 -6.51
N LEU A 169 -12.87 8.05 -7.57
CA LEU A 169 -11.98 8.97 -8.28
C LEU A 169 -12.73 10.12 -8.96
N ALA A 170 -13.93 9.87 -9.51
CA ALA A 170 -14.76 10.95 -10.05
C ALA A 170 -15.17 11.94 -8.97
N ARG A 171 -15.65 11.44 -7.81
CA ARG A 171 -15.99 12.30 -6.65
C ARG A 171 -14.77 13.07 -6.13
N ALA A 172 -13.60 12.42 -6.10
CA ALA A 172 -12.36 13.05 -5.68
C ALA A 172 -11.95 14.19 -6.61
N ASP A 173 -12.06 13.97 -7.93
CA ASP A 173 -11.75 14.95 -8.96
C ASP A 173 -12.64 16.19 -8.85
N ASP A 174 -13.96 15.99 -8.75
CA ASP A 174 -14.93 17.08 -8.58
C ASP A 174 -14.62 17.91 -7.33
N ALA A 175 -14.37 17.24 -6.21
CA ALA A 175 -14.08 17.90 -4.94
C ALA A 175 -12.71 18.63 -4.95
N ALA A 176 -11.69 18.06 -5.61
CA ALA A 176 -10.38 18.69 -5.75
C ALA A 176 -10.44 19.97 -6.59
N HIS A 177 -11.21 19.98 -7.68
CA HIS A 177 -11.46 21.17 -8.48
C HIS A 177 -12.23 22.25 -7.70
N ARG A 178 -13.25 21.86 -6.92
CA ARG A 178 -13.95 22.79 -6.00
C ARG A 178 -13.01 23.36 -4.94
N ALA A 179 -12.09 22.56 -4.43
CA ALA A 179 -11.10 22.98 -3.43
C ALA A 179 -10.06 23.96 -4.01
N ARG A 180 -9.83 23.94 -5.33
CA ARG A 180 -8.82 24.75 -6.03
C ARG A 180 -7.41 24.55 -5.46
N VAL A 181 -7.09 23.32 -5.08
CA VAL A 181 -5.76 22.94 -4.57
C VAL A 181 -5.02 22.15 -5.66
N PRO A 182 -4.02 22.76 -6.35
CA PRO A 182 -3.34 22.10 -7.48
C PRO A 182 -2.69 20.76 -7.11
N ALA A 183 -2.11 20.66 -5.91
CA ALA A 183 -1.50 19.42 -5.42
C ALA A 183 -2.52 18.27 -5.33
N LEU A 184 -3.76 18.57 -4.92
CA LEU A 184 -4.82 17.58 -4.77
C LEU A 184 -5.35 17.11 -6.14
N ILE A 185 -5.47 18.04 -7.10
CA ILE A 185 -5.81 17.70 -8.49
C ILE A 185 -4.74 16.78 -9.10
N ALA A 186 -3.46 17.09 -8.86
CA ALA A 186 -2.36 16.25 -9.30
C ALA A 186 -2.39 14.84 -8.67
N GLU A 187 -2.67 14.73 -7.37
CA GLU A 187 -2.79 13.45 -6.66
C GLU A 187 -3.95 12.59 -7.20
N VAL A 188 -5.09 13.21 -7.52
CA VAL A 188 -6.21 12.53 -8.19
C VAL A 188 -5.82 12.04 -9.58
N GLY A 189 -5.14 12.88 -10.37
CA GLY A 189 -4.66 12.52 -11.69
C GLY A 189 -3.68 11.35 -11.66
N GLU A 190 -2.72 11.36 -10.74
CA GLU A 190 -1.76 10.28 -10.54
C GLU A 190 -2.46 8.97 -10.18
N THR A 191 -3.36 9.00 -9.19
CA THR A 191 -4.13 7.83 -8.75
C THR A 191 -4.99 7.27 -9.88
N ARG A 192 -5.63 8.13 -10.68
CA ARG A 192 -6.41 7.73 -11.85
C ARG A 192 -5.55 7.02 -12.88
N SER A 193 -4.33 7.52 -13.13
CA SER A 193 -3.41 6.91 -14.10
C SER A 193 -3.02 5.47 -13.77
N LEU A 194 -3.13 5.04 -12.49
CA LEU A 194 -2.85 3.67 -12.07
C LEU A 194 -3.80 2.65 -12.73
N LEU A 195 -5.02 3.05 -13.10
CA LEU A 195 -5.98 2.18 -13.79
C LEU A 195 -5.56 1.84 -15.22
N ASP A 196 -4.79 2.72 -15.85
CA ASP A 196 -4.38 2.60 -17.25
C ASP A 196 -3.02 1.92 -17.43
N ARG A 197 -2.25 1.81 -16.34
CA ARG A 197 -0.95 1.14 -16.33
C ARG A 197 -1.12 -0.38 -16.23
N PRO A 198 -0.25 -1.18 -16.88
CA PRO A 198 -0.13 -2.61 -16.63
C PRO A 198 0.07 -2.89 -15.14
N ALA A 199 -0.68 -3.83 -14.59
CA ALA A 199 -0.64 -4.25 -13.19
C ALA A 199 -0.05 -5.66 -13.02
N ALA A 200 -0.13 -6.49 -14.06
CA ALA A 200 0.34 -7.86 -14.06
C ALA A 200 0.57 -8.34 -15.50
N ARG A 201 1.10 -9.55 -15.66
CA ARG A 201 1.25 -10.24 -16.93
C ARG A 201 0.52 -11.57 -16.88
N ARG A 202 -0.24 -11.89 -17.93
CA ARG A 202 -0.81 -13.22 -18.13
C ARG A 202 0.18 -14.06 -18.92
N LEU A 203 0.64 -15.17 -18.35
CA LEU A 203 1.52 -16.11 -19.04
C LEU A 203 0.68 -17.13 -19.82
N ARG A 204 1.07 -17.40 -21.07
CA ARG A 204 0.48 -18.43 -21.95
C ARG A 204 1.60 -19.14 -22.70
N ALA A 205 1.33 -20.35 -23.21
CA ALA A 205 2.28 -21.13 -24.02
C ALA A 205 2.84 -20.39 -25.26
N GLY A 206 2.16 -19.34 -25.74
CA GLY A 206 2.58 -18.51 -26.87
C GLY A 206 3.11 -17.11 -26.52
N GLY A 207 3.33 -16.80 -25.24
CA GLY A 207 3.89 -15.51 -24.80
C GLY A 207 3.19 -14.89 -23.59
N GLU A 208 3.62 -13.68 -23.26
CA GLU A 208 3.12 -12.90 -22.13
C GLU A 208 2.22 -11.75 -22.61
N GLN A 209 1.12 -11.52 -21.91
CA GLN A 209 0.23 -10.37 -22.18
C GLN A 209 0.16 -9.45 -20.96
N PRO A 210 0.48 -8.15 -21.07
CA PRO A 210 0.26 -7.20 -19.99
C PRO A 210 -1.25 -7.01 -19.74
N LEU A 211 -1.64 -6.96 -18.47
CA LEU A 211 -3.01 -6.74 -18.02
C LEU A 211 -3.08 -5.53 -17.11
N ARG A 212 -4.07 -4.65 -17.32
CA ARG A 212 -4.46 -3.56 -16.42
C ARG A 212 -5.29 -4.08 -15.25
N LEU A 213 -5.50 -3.26 -14.22
CA LEU A 213 -6.28 -3.64 -13.03
C LEU A 213 -7.70 -4.13 -13.37
N GLY A 214 -8.37 -3.47 -14.33
CA GLY A 214 -9.67 -3.89 -14.84
C GLY A 214 -9.68 -5.31 -15.42
N GLU A 215 -8.66 -5.62 -16.22
CA GLU A 215 -8.53 -6.92 -16.88
C GLU A 215 -8.12 -8.02 -15.89
N VAL A 216 -7.33 -7.67 -14.88
CA VAL A 216 -7.03 -8.59 -13.77
C VAL A 216 -8.30 -8.91 -12.98
N ALA A 217 -9.11 -7.91 -12.61
CA ALA A 217 -10.38 -8.14 -11.92
C ALA A 217 -11.33 -9.02 -12.76
N ALA A 218 -11.44 -8.76 -14.06
CA ALA A 218 -12.23 -9.57 -14.98
C ALA A 218 -11.71 -11.02 -15.09
N LEU A 219 -10.39 -11.21 -15.14
CA LEU A 219 -9.77 -12.53 -15.16
C LEU A 219 -10.08 -13.34 -13.90
N LEU A 220 -10.01 -12.72 -12.73
CA LEU A 220 -10.30 -13.40 -11.46
C LEU A 220 -11.77 -13.82 -11.33
N ASN A 221 -12.67 -13.08 -11.98
CA ASN A 221 -14.12 -13.38 -12.03
C ASN A 221 -14.53 -14.19 -13.28
N SER A 222 -13.58 -14.69 -14.07
CA SER A 222 -13.87 -15.42 -15.31
C SER A 222 -14.22 -16.91 -15.09
N GLY A 223 -14.10 -17.40 -13.86
CA GLY A 223 -14.20 -18.83 -13.54
C GLY A 223 -12.96 -19.66 -13.91
N ALA A 224 -11.90 -19.05 -14.46
CA ALA A 224 -10.62 -19.70 -14.69
C ALA A 224 -9.92 -20.05 -13.38
N LEU A 225 -9.18 -21.16 -13.34
CA LEU A 225 -8.26 -21.45 -12.23
C LEU A 225 -7.01 -20.57 -12.39
N VAL A 226 -6.91 -19.53 -11.56
CA VAL A 226 -5.80 -18.59 -11.61
C VAL A 226 -4.74 -18.98 -10.58
N VAL A 227 -3.49 -19.17 -11.03
CA VAL A 227 -2.31 -19.17 -10.17
C VAL A 227 -1.69 -17.78 -10.22
N ASP A 228 -1.79 -17.05 -9.13
CA ASP A 228 -1.41 -15.63 -9.06
C ASP A 228 -0.14 -15.48 -8.24
N ALA A 229 0.93 -15.08 -8.94
CA ALA A 229 2.25 -14.82 -8.38
C ALA A 229 2.40 -13.44 -7.75
N CYS A 230 1.49 -12.50 -8.03
CA CYS A 230 1.44 -11.23 -7.31
C CYS A 230 1.00 -11.46 -5.86
N ARG A 231 0.00 -12.33 -5.67
CA ARG A 231 -0.62 -12.65 -4.36
C ARG A 231 -0.19 -14.00 -3.79
N ARG A 232 0.64 -14.74 -4.52
CA ARG A 232 1.20 -16.05 -4.15
C ARG A 232 0.13 -17.03 -3.66
N GLY A 233 -0.89 -17.23 -4.47
CA GLY A 233 -1.95 -18.19 -4.20
C GLY A 233 -2.59 -18.69 -5.49
N LEU A 234 -3.60 -19.53 -5.33
CA LEU A 234 -4.39 -19.99 -6.46
C LEU A 234 -5.84 -20.20 -6.09
N GLY A 235 -6.71 -20.06 -7.08
CA GLY A 235 -8.14 -20.20 -6.88
C GLY A 235 -8.97 -19.72 -8.06
N PHE A 236 -10.27 -19.78 -7.88
CA PHE A 236 -11.27 -19.16 -8.76
C PHE A 236 -12.42 -18.65 -7.89
N ASP A 237 -13.07 -17.57 -8.31
CA ASP A 237 -14.17 -16.95 -7.59
C ASP A 237 -13.85 -16.76 -6.08
N ALA A 238 -14.73 -17.23 -5.20
CA ALA A 238 -14.54 -17.18 -3.75
C ALA A 238 -13.61 -18.28 -3.20
N GLN A 239 -13.22 -19.27 -4.00
CA GLN A 239 -12.39 -20.39 -3.56
C GLN A 239 -10.90 -20.06 -3.71
N TRP A 240 -10.37 -19.32 -2.75
CA TRP A 240 -8.97 -18.93 -2.71
C TRP A 240 -8.12 -19.82 -1.78
N ARG A 241 -6.89 -20.11 -2.20
CA ARG A 241 -5.90 -20.84 -1.40
C ARG A 241 -4.58 -20.06 -1.30
N PRO A 242 -4.30 -19.41 -0.15
CA PRO A 242 -3.06 -18.69 0.04
C PRO A 242 -1.87 -19.65 0.15
N LEU A 243 -0.79 -19.37 -0.59
CA LEU A 243 0.48 -20.11 -0.54
C LEU A 243 1.69 -19.20 -0.24
N ALA A 244 1.46 -17.94 0.12
CA ALA A 244 2.53 -16.97 0.42
C ALA A 244 3.51 -17.48 1.51
N ARG A 245 2.99 -18.16 2.53
CA ARG A 245 3.79 -18.80 3.62
C ARG A 245 4.32 -20.19 3.26
N ARG A 246 4.03 -20.69 2.06
CA ARG A 246 4.40 -22.04 1.58
C ARG A 246 5.15 -21.93 0.24
N PRO A 247 6.36 -21.34 0.22
CA PRO A 247 7.07 -20.98 -1.01
C PRO A 247 7.32 -22.17 -1.95
N VAL A 248 7.65 -23.34 -1.39
CA VAL A 248 7.85 -24.58 -2.16
C VAL A 248 6.56 -25.01 -2.86
N LEU A 249 5.43 -25.02 -2.14
CA LEU A 249 4.15 -25.42 -2.72
C LEU A 249 3.69 -24.43 -3.80
N PHE A 250 3.92 -23.13 -3.58
CA PHE A 250 3.63 -22.11 -4.59
C PHE A 250 4.48 -22.31 -5.86
N ALA A 251 5.79 -22.57 -5.71
CA ALA A 251 6.69 -22.82 -6.84
C ALA A 251 6.23 -24.02 -7.67
N LEU A 252 5.83 -25.12 -7.01
CA LEU A 252 5.29 -26.31 -7.68
C LEU A 252 3.95 -26.00 -8.39
N ALA A 253 3.02 -25.32 -7.72
CA ALA A 253 1.73 -24.95 -8.31
C ALA A 253 1.89 -24.06 -9.56
N ARG A 254 2.79 -23.08 -9.48
CA ARG A 254 3.12 -22.20 -10.60
C ARG A 254 3.72 -22.98 -11.77
N ALA A 255 4.74 -23.81 -11.53
CA ALA A 255 5.38 -24.59 -12.60
C ALA A 255 4.38 -25.51 -13.32
N LEU A 256 3.52 -26.20 -12.56
CA LEU A 256 2.48 -27.05 -13.14
C LEU A 256 1.43 -26.26 -13.95
N ALA A 257 1.09 -25.05 -13.52
CA ALA A 257 0.14 -24.19 -14.21
C ALA A 257 0.71 -23.55 -15.48
N GLU A 258 2.01 -23.20 -15.49
CA GLU A 258 2.70 -22.67 -16.68
C GLU A 258 2.79 -23.72 -17.79
N ALA A 259 2.95 -25.01 -17.44
CA ALA A 259 3.02 -26.11 -18.40
C ALA A 259 1.65 -26.65 -18.84
N TRP A 260 0.55 -26.23 -18.20
CA TRP A 260 -0.79 -26.68 -18.57
C TRP A 260 -1.09 -26.36 -20.05
N PRO A 261 -1.68 -27.29 -20.83
CA PRO A 261 -2.32 -28.56 -20.43
C PRO A 261 -1.37 -29.78 -20.34
N GLY A 262 -0.07 -29.58 -20.54
CA GLY A 262 0.96 -30.60 -20.47
C GLY A 262 1.41 -30.95 -19.05
N ASP A 263 2.50 -31.71 -18.97
CA ASP A 263 3.14 -32.13 -17.73
C ASP A 263 4.52 -31.49 -17.55
N VAL A 264 5.05 -31.57 -16.33
CA VAL A 264 6.37 -31.07 -15.96
C VAL A 264 7.23 -32.22 -15.44
N ASP A 265 8.48 -32.26 -15.89
CA ASP A 265 9.48 -33.24 -15.43
C ASP A 265 9.77 -33.13 -13.93
N ARG A 266 10.05 -34.28 -13.31
CA ARG A 266 10.45 -34.33 -11.88
C ARG A 266 11.68 -33.48 -11.61
N GLU A 267 12.67 -33.51 -12.50
CA GLU A 267 13.90 -32.74 -12.35
C GLU A 267 13.67 -31.24 -12.48
N ALA A 268 12.82 -30.81 -13.42
CA ALA A 268 12.42 -29.41 -13.56
C ALA A 268 11.67 -28.90 -12.31
N LEU A 269 10.76 -29.71 -11.75
CA LEU A 269 10.07 -29.38 -10.50
C LEU A 269 11.02 -29.30 -9.30
N ILE A 270 12.02 -30.18 -9.22
CA ILE A 270 13.06 -30.11 -8.18
C ILE A 270 13.90 -28.84 -8.35
N ALA A 271 14.32 -28.55 -9.58
CA ALA A 271 15.12 -27.37 -9.87
C ALA A 271 14.40 -26.07 -9.47
N CYS A 272 13.12 -25.93 -9.80
CA CYS A 272 12.37 -24.74 -9.46
C CYS A 272 12.01 -24.64 -7.97
N ALA A 273 11.64 -25.76 -7.32
CA ALA A 273 11.12 -25.73 -5.95
C ALA A 273 12.21 -25.82 -4.87
N PHE A 274 13.32 -26.52 -5.15
CA PHE A 274 14.41 -26.75 -4.20
C PHE A 274 15.70 -26.00 -4.57
N ARG A 275 15.73 -25.33 -5.73
CA ARG A 275 16.87 -24.53 -6.22
C ARG A 275 18.17 -25.35 -6.36
N THR A 276 18.06 -26.61 -6.80
CA THR A 276 19.20 -27.49 -7.13
C THR A 276 19.08 -28.07 -8.54
N ARG A 277 20.20 -28.14 -9.27
CA ARG A 277 20.24 -28.71 -10.63
C ARG A 277 20.76 -30.15 -10.68
N ASP A 278 21.24 -30.68 -9.55
CA ASP A 278 21.74 -32.05 -9.42
C ASP A 278 20.91 -32.79 -8.35
N PRO A 279 19.75 -33.35 -8.74
CA PRO A 279 18.81 -33.96 -7.81
C PRO A 279 19.20 -35.41 -7.46
N ASP A 280 19.33 -35.69 -6.16
CA ASP A 280 19.49 -37.06 -5.64
C ASP A 280 18.13 -37.73 -5.31
N GLU A 281 18.18 -38.97 -4.81
CA GLU A 281 16.96 -39.71 -4.42
C GLU A 281 16.22 -39.07 -3.24
N THR A 282 16.93 -38.36 -2.35
CA THR A 282 16.32 -37.59 -1.24
C THR A 282 15.47 -36.45 -1.79
N HIS A 283 15.94 -35.74 -2.82
CA HIS A 283 15.17 -34.70 -3.49
C HIS A 283 13.93 -35.26 -4.18
N ARG A 284 14.03 -36.43 -4.82
CA ARG A 284 12.86 -37.12 -5.41
C ARG A 284 11.85 -37.55 -4.35
N ALA A 285 12.31 -38.06 -3.21
CA ALA A 285 11.45 -38.38 -2.07
C ALA A 285 10.74 -37.14 -1.51
N ARG A 286 11.49 -36.03 -1.34
CA ARG A 286 10.93 -34.75 -0.91
C ARG A 286 9.90 -34.21 -1.91
N LEU A 287 10.18 -34.27 -3.21
CA LEU A 287 9.21 -33.86 -4.24
C LEU A 287 7.89 -34.62 -4.10
N ARG A 288 7.94 -35.95 -3.91
CA ARG A 288 6.73 -36.77 -3.70
C ARG A 288 5.90 -36.29 -2.51
N VAL A 289 6.56 -35.95 -1.40
CA VAL A 289 5.90 -35.42 -0.19
C VAL A 289 5.25 -34.06 -0.46
N GLU A 290 5.97 -33.13 -1.09
CA GLU A 290 5.45 -31.78 -1.34
C GLU A 290 4.31 -31.79 -2.39
N ILE A 291 4.37 -32.66 -3.41
CA ILE A 291 3.26 -32.89 -4.34
C ILE A 291 2.04 -33.47 -3.60
N GLY A 292 2.24 -34.40 -2.66
CA GLY A 292 1.16 -34.91 -1.81
C GLY A 292 0.50 -33.81 -0.97
N ARG A 293 1.29 -32.92 -0.37
CA ARG A 293 0.78 -31.75 0.37
C ARG A 293 0.05 -30.78 -0.53
N LEU A 294 0.57 -30.51 -1.72
CA LEU A 294 -0.09 -29.63 -2.69
C LEU A 294 -1.44 -30.22 -3.12
N ARG A 295 -1.49 -31.52 -3.46
CA ARG A 295 -2.73 -32.25 -3.78
C ARG A 295 -3.80 -32.08 -2.70
N ALA A 296 -3.43 -32.28 -1.43
CA ALA A 296 -4.36 -32.13 -0.31
C ALA A 296 -4.94 -30.71 -0.24
N LEU A 297 -4.12 -29.70 -0.48
CA LEU A 297 -4.52 -28.29 -0.41
C LEU A 297 -5.40 -27.86 -1.60
N VAL A 298 -5.15 -28.39 -2.80
CA VAL A 298 -5.84 -27.97 -4.04
C VAL A 298 -6.95 -28.91 -4.46
N THR A 299 -7.32 -29.92 -3.67
CA THR A 299 -8.21 -31.02 -4.08
C THR A 299 -9.57 -30.56 -4.63
N ALA A 300 -10.10 -29.45 -4.11
CA ALA A 300 -11.35 -28.82 -4.53
C ALA A 300 -11.20 -28.01 -5.83
N LEU A 301 -9.98 -27.60 -6.17
CA LEU A 301 -9.66 -26.75 -7.32
C LEU A 301 -9.18 -27.56 -8.53
N ALA A 302 -8.31 -28.55 -8.28
CA ALA A 302 -7.65 -29.33 -9.32
C ALA A 302 -7.18 -30.69 -8.79
N ARG A 303 -6.92 -31.61 -9.73
CA ARG A 303 -6.14 -32.83 -9.50
C ARG A 303 -4.72 -32.62 -9.99
N ILE A 304 -3.76 -33.26 -9.35
CA ILE A 304 -2.37 -33.36 -9.83
C ILE A 304 -2.10 -34.82 -10.11
N GLU A 305 -1.90 -35.17 -11.37
CA GLU A 305 -1.75 -36.56 -11.81
C GLU A 305 -0.27 -36.86 -12.04
N ALA A 306 0.15 -38.09 -11.71
CA ALA A 306 1.50 -38.53 -12.05
C ALA A 306 1.52 -38.97 -13.52
N THR A 307 2.56 -38.58 -14.25
CA THR A 307 2.82 -39.01 -15.62
C THR A 307 4.09 -39.86 -15.66
N GLY A 308 4.42 -40.42 -16.82
CA GLY A 308 5.67 -41.17 -17.01
C GLY A 308 6.89 -40.34 -16.61
N ARG A 309 6.93 -39.07 -17.03
CA ARG A 309 8.06 -38.15 -16.82
C ARG A 309 7.94 -37.23 -15.60
N GLY A 310 6.74 -36.98 -15.09
CA GLY A 310 6.55 -36.21 -13.86
C GLY A 310 5.11 -36.04 -13.42
N PHE A 311 4.59 -34.81 -13.49
CA PHE A 311 3.25 -34.47 -12.98
C PHE A 311 2.52 -33.47 -13.87
N ALA A 312 1.19 -33.60 -13.96
CA ALA A 312 0.31 -32.70 -14.70
C ALA A 312 -0.77 -32.11 -13.80
N LEU A 313 -1.12 -30.84 -14.02
CA LEU A 313 -2.27 -30.20 -13.39
C LEU A 313 -3.53 -30.45 -14.22
N ARG A 314 -4.57 -30.99 -13.60
CA ARG A 314 -5.90 -31.17 -14.20
C ARG A 314 -6.92 -30.35 -13.41
N PRO A 315 -7.32 -29.17 -13.89
CA PRO A 315 -8.36 -28.40 -13.23
C PRO A 315 -9.67 -29.19 -13.16
N ARG A 316 -10.48 -28.93 -12.13
CA ARG A 316 -11.86 -29.46 -12.07
C ARG A 316 -12.72 -28.78 -13.14
N ASP A 317 -13.78 -29.45 -13.57
CA ASP A 317 -14.78 -28.95 -14.53
C ASP A 317 -14.20 -28.43 -15.86
N GLU A 318 -13.07 -28.99 -16.30
CA GLU A 318 -12.39 -28.59 -17.56
C GLU A 318 -12.05 -27.09 -17.65
N ARG A 319 -11.92 -26.42 -16.50
CA ARG A 319 -11.61 -24.99 -16.45
C ARG A 319 -10.28 -24.67 -17.12
N THR A 320 -10.18 -23.49 -17.70
CA THR A 320 -8.89 -22.97 -18.19
C THR A 320 -7.97 -22.65 -17.02
N VAL A 321 -6.68 -22.99 -17.12
CA VAL A 321 -5.66 -22.56 -16.16
C VAL A 321 -4.97 -21.32 -16.68
N VAL A 322 -4.79 -20.34 -15.80
CA VAL A 322 -4.09 -19.09 -16.13
C VAL A 322 -3.06 -18.76 -15.06
N VAL A 323 -1.86 -18.37 -15.49
CA VAL A 323 -0.83 -17.87 -14.58
C VAL A 323 -0.76 -16.36 -14.68
N LEU A 324 -0.95 -15.69 -13.55
CA LEU A 324 -0.79 -14.25 -13.40
C LEU A 324 0.57 -13.97 -12.77
N ALA A 325 1.49 -13.40 -13.55
CA ALA A 325 2.81 -12.99 -13.11
C ALA A 325 2.84 -11.50 -12.71
N PRO A 326 3.72 -11.12 -11.78
CA PRO A 326 3.92 -9.71 -11.43
C PRO A 326 4.42 -8.89 -12.64
N PRO A 327 4.18 -7.57 -12.66
CA PRO A 327 4.64 -6.69 -13.74
C PRO A 327 6.17 -6.53 -13.74
N ILE A 328 6.81 -6.84 -12.61
CA ILE A 328 8.25 -6.93 -12.43
C ILE A 328 8.61 -8.25 -11.76
N ASP A 329 9.68 -8.89 -12.22
CA ASP A 329 10.21 -10.09 -11.59
C ASP A 329 11.08 -9.74 -10.37
N GLY A 330 11.15 -10.66 -9.40
CA GLY A 330 12.03 -10.56 -8.24
C GLY A 330 11.37 -10.88 -6.90
N GLU A 331 12.15 -11.42 -5.96
CA GLU A 331 11.68 -11.82 -4.63
C GLU A 331 11.30 -10.60 -3.76
N GLN A 332 11.91 -9.44 -4.01
CA GLN A 332 11.71 -8.19 -3.27
C GLN A 332 10.64 -7.28 -3.90
N ALA A 333 9.75 -7.81 -4.75
CA ALA A 333 8.74 -7.03 -5.48
C ALA A 333 7.82 -6.21 -4.55
N SER A 334 7.41 -6.74 -3.39
CA SER A 334 6.59 -6.00 -2.42
C SER A 334 7.35 -4.85 -1.75
N LEU A 335 8.65 -5.01 -1.51
CA LEU A 335 9.49 -3.95 -0.98
C LEU A 335 9.70 -2.83 -2.02
N ALA A 336 9.95 -3.20 -3.28
CA ALA A 336 10.02 -2.26 -4.39
C ALA A 336 8.69 -1.52 -4.61
N ALA A 337 7.56 -2.21 -4.45
CA ALA A 337 6.22 -1.63 -4.53
C ALA A 337 5.99 -0.55 -3.45
N LEU A 338 6.39 -0.81 -2.20
CA LEU A 338 6.27 0.18 -1.12
C LEU A 338 7.09 1.45 -1.36
N LEU A 339 8.22 1.34 -2.06
CA LEU A 339 9.12 2.45 -2.39
C LEU A 339 8.79 3.14 -3.73
N SER A 340 7.80 2.64 -4.46
CA SER A 340 7.53 3.04 -5.84
C SER A 340 6.92 4.42 -6.02
N ASP A 341 6.43 5.03 -4.93
CA ASP A 341 5.93 6.41 -4.89
C ASP A 341 7.08 7.44 -4.70
N GLY A 342 8.32 6.97 -4.55
CA GLY A 342 9.49 7.82 -4.29
C GLY A 342 9.55 8.41 -2.89
N ALA A 343 8.58 8.09 -2.01
CA ALA A 343 8.58 8.57 -0.64
C ALA A 343 9.74 7.97 0.16
N ALA A 344 10.25 8.72 1.13
CA ALA A 344 11.34 8.28 1.99
C ALA A 344 10.80 7.45 3.16
N TRP A 345 11.13 6.16 3.22
CA TRP A 345 10.67 5.24 4.26
C TRP A 345 11.75 4.93 5.31
N SER A 346 11.34 4.72 6.56
CA SER A 346 12.22 4.11 7.56
C SER A 346 12.20 2.59 7.46
N THR A 347 13.29 1.93 7.87
CA THR A 347 13.34 0.45 7.96
C THR A 347 12.23 -0.11 8.86
N SER A 348 11.93 0.56 9.98
CA SER A 348 10.87 0.12 10.90
C SER A 348 9.48 0.22 10.29
N ALA A 349 9.19 1.27 9.51
CA ALA A 349 7.91 1.41 8.81
C ALA A 349 7.74 0.36 7.71
N LEU A 350 8.81 0.08 6.94
CA LEU A 350 8.80 -1.00 5.95
C LEU A 350 8.58 -2.37 6.59
N ALA A 351 9.23 -2.63 7.73
CA ALA A 351 9.04 -3.85 8.50
C ALA A 351 7.59 -4.01 9.01
N LEU A 352 6.99 -2.92 9.51
CA LEU A 352 5.57 -2.90 9.90
C LEU A 352 4.65 -3.18 8.72
N ALA A 353 4.87 -2.54 7.58
CA ALA A 353 4.05 -2.73 6.38
C ALA A 353 4.17 -4.14 5.80
N LEU A 354 5.38 -4.74 5.83
CA LEU A 354 5.63 -6.09 5.33
C LEU A 354 5.24 -7.20 6.31
N GLY A 355 4.94 -6.87 7.57
CA GLY A 355 4.77 -7.86 8.63
C GLY A 355 6.02 -8.71 8.88
N ALA A 356 7.21 -8.13 8.66
CA ALA A 356 8.50 -8.81 8.71
C ALA A 356 9.41 -8.22 9.81
N SER A 357 10.46 -8.95 10.17
CA SER A 357 11.48 -8.41 11.08
C SER A 357 12.30 -7.30 10.41
N GLN A 358 12.75 -6.29 11.17
CA GLN A 358 13.64 -5.26 10.63
C GLN A 358 14.92 -5.85 10.03
N ARG A 359 15.47 -6.92 10.63
CA ARG A 359 16.66 -7.62 10.10
C ARG A 359 16.42 -8.20 8.71
N THR A 360 15.24 -8.78 8.47
CA THR A 360 14.85 -9.30 7.16
C THR A 360 14.78 -8.17 6.13
N VAL A 361 14.15 -7.05 6.49
CA VAL A 361 14.01 -5.89 5.61
C VAL A 361 15.36 -5.24 5.31
N GLN A 362 16.25 -5.12 6.30
CA GLN A 362 17.59 -4.57 6.11
C GLN A 362 18.42 -5.39 5.13
N ARG A 363 18.33 -6.72 5.19
CA ARG A 363 19.03 -7.59 4.24
C ARG A 363 18.52 -7.39 2.81
N ALA A 364 17.20 -7.36 2.64
CA ALA A 364 16.58 -7.10 1.33
C ALA A 364 16.92 -5.70 0.78
N LEU A 365 16.96 -4.68 1.64
CA LEU A 365 17.37 -3.32 1.26
C LEU A 365 18.84 -3.25 0.85
N ALA A 366 19.73 -3.96 1.56
CA ALA A 366 21.15 -4.02 1.20
C ALA A 366 21.36 -4.70 -0.16
N GLU A 367 20.62 -5.77 -0.46
CA GLU A 367 20.62 -6.41 -1.78
C GLU A 367 20.14 -5.43 -2.87
N LEU A 368 19.01 -4.75 -2.65
CA LEU A 368 18.48 -3.77 -3.60
C LEU A 368 19.39 -2.54 -3.78
N GLU A 369 20.11 -2.11 -2.74
CA GLU A 369 21.06 -0.99 -2.81
C GLU A 369 22.31 -1.39 -3.60
N ALA A 370 22.80 -2.63 -3.41
CA ALA A 370 23.88 -3.19 -4.22
C ALA A 370 23.51 -3.31 -5.71
N GLU A 371 22.23 -3.57 -6.00
CA GLU A 371 21.66 -3.56 -7.36
C GLU A 371 21.38 -2.14 -7.90
N GLY A 372 21.59 -1.08 -7.11
CA GLY A 372 21.31 0.31 -7.50
C GLY A 372 19.82 0.63 -7.63
N ARG A 373 18.93 -0.22 -7.11
CA ARG A 373 17.47 -0.08 -7.21
C ARG A 373 16.89 0.80 -6.10
N VAL A 374 17.58 0.90 -4.97
CA VAL A 374 17.22 1.79 -3.87
C VAL A 374 18.45 2.57 -3.43
N ARG A 375 18.23 3.70 -2.75
CA ARG A 375 19.29 4.46 -2.09
C ARG A 375 18.88 4.85 -0.67
N SER A 376 19.86 5.00 0.20
CA SER A 376 19.66 5.54 1.53
C SER A 376 20.07 7.02 1.65
N ILE A 377 19.34 7.77 2.47
CA ILE A 377 19.67 9.14 2.89
C ILE A 377 19.68 9.24 4.41
N GLY A 378 20.43 10.19 4.96
CA GLY A 378 20.60 10.33 6.41
C GLY A 378 21.49 9.24 7.01
N ARG A 379 21.56 9.17 8.34
CA ARG A 379 22.39 8.20 9.08
C ARG A 379 21.65 7.67 10.31
N ALA A 380 22.00 6.44 10.72
CA ALA A 380 21.47 5.78 11.91
C ALA A 380 19.92 5.88 12.00
N ARG A 381 19.37 6.44 13.08
CA ARG A 381 17.91 6.56 13.28
C ARG A 381 17.19 7.46 12.27
N ALA A 382 17.93 8.38 11.66
CA ALA A 382 17.44 9.27 10.60
C ALA A 382 17.59 8.65 9.21
N GLN A 383 18.14 7.44 9.07
CA GLN A 383 18.27 6.79 7.78
C GLN A 383 16.90 6.54 7.17
N ARG A 384 16.77 6.87 5.88
CA ARG A 384 15.58 6.67 5.07
C ARG A 384 15.95 6.04 3.74
N TRP A 385 15.04 5.24 3.21
CA TRP A 385 15.18 4.49 1.97
C TRP A 385 14.19 5.02 0.94
N LEU A 386 14.64 5.14 -0.29
CA LEU A 386 13.85 5.60 -1.41
C LEU A 386 14.29 4.90 -2.70
N SER A 387 13.36 4.77 -3.62
CA SER A 387 13.57 4.32 -4.99
C SER A 387 13.17 5.44 -5.93
N PRO A 388 13.76 5.55 -7.15
CA PRO A 388 13.10 6.24 -8.24
C PRO A 388 11.67 5.68 -8.42
N PRO A 389 10.68 6.53 -8.77
CA PRO A 389 9.35 6.06 -9.05
C PRO A 389 9.35 5.00 -10.16
N LEU A 390 8.61 3.92 -9.96
CA LEU A 390 8.49 2.88 -10.97
C LEU A 390 7.51 3.34 -12.05
N ALA A 391 8.05 3.83 -13.16
CA ALA A 391 7.27 4.28 -14.31
C ALA A 391 6.85 3.10 -15.20
N GLY A 392 5.66 3.20 -15.80
CA GLY A 392 5.20 2.27 -16.85
C GLY A 392 4.34 1.09 -16.36
N PHE A 393 4.22 0.85 -15.06
CA PHE A 393 3.29 -0.13 -14.48
C PHE A 393 2.74 0.37 -13.14
N THR A 394 1.71 -0.30 -12.63
CA THR A 394 1.18 -0.07 -11.28
C THR A 394 1.60 -1.22 -10.36
N THR A 395 1.96 -0.88 -9.13
CA THR A 395 2.47 -1.82 -8.12
C THR A 395 1.39 -2.25 -7.12
N ILE A 396 0.12 -1.88 -7.34
CA ILE A 396 -1.00 -2.15 -6.42
C ILE A 396 -1.12 -3.63 -6.05
N LEU A 397 -0.93 -4.54 -7.00
CA LEU A 397 -1.01 -5.98 -6.78
C LEU A 397 0.17 -6.58 -5.98
N LEU A 398 1.24 -5.80 -5.81
CA LEU A 398 2.46 -6.21 -5.10
C LEU A 398 2.49 -5.70 -3.65
N LEU A 399 1.59 -4.76 -3.30
CA LEU A 399 1.54 -4.18 -1.97
C LEU A 399 1.12 -5.23 -0.92
N PRO A 400 1.67 -5.15 0.31
CA PRO A 400 1.20 -5.96 1.44
C PRO A 400 -0.31 -5.75 1.61
N ALA A 401 -1.06 -6.84 1.80
CA ALA A 401 -2.53 -7.02 1.72
C ALA A 401 -3.06 -7.64 0.43
N ALA A 402 -2.46 -7.39 -0.74
CA ALA A 402 -2.81 -8.20 -1.91
C ALA A 402 -2.51 -9.68 -1.61
N LEU A 403 -1.46 -9.93 -0.83
CA LEU A 403 -0.92 -11.23 -0.44
C LEU A 403 -1.63 -11.93 0.74
N ALA A 404 -2.56 -11.26 1.44
CA ALA A 404 -3.15 -11.77 2.68
C ALA A 404 -4.69 -11.74 2.57
N LEU A 405 -5.24 -12.80 1.98
CA LEU A 405 -6.58 -13.25 2.30
C LEU A 405 -6.34 -14.59 3.02
N ASP A 406 -6.44 -14.57 4.35
CA ASP A 406 -6.44 -15.78 5.18
C ASP A 406 -7.70 -16.62 4.89
#